data_AF-A0AAV0XU79-F1
#
_entry.id   AF-A0AAV0XU79-F1
#
_cell.length_a   1.000
_cell.length_b   1.000
_cell.length_c   1.000
_cell.angle_alpha   90.00
_cell.angle_beta   90.00
_cell.angle_gamma   90.00
#
_symmetry.space_group_name_H-M   'P 1'
#
loop_
_entity.id
_entity.type
_entity.pdbx_description
1 polymer ?
#
loop_
_entity_poly.entity_id
_entity_poly.type
_entity_poly.pdbx_seq_one_letter_code
_entity_poly.pdbx_strand_id
1 'polypeptide(L)'
;MINLPIDVTANQIFNAPKSKDPKTKRPMSEEGQHYQEKIPLPPLYKRNILQNCKMCTKKHVRKQTQYQCKACNVLLCPGSCFEDYMTSVHHHINLNQRNQISAMTMILLILTIINLANALVDHCFK
;
A
#
# COMPACT_ATOMS: atom_id res chain seq x y z
N MET A 1 3.18 -34.41 -13.81
CA MET A 1 2.43 -35.48 -13.12
C MET A 1 2.26 -35.04 -11.68
N ILE A 2 1.03 -35.01 -11.18
CA ILE A 2 0.76 -34.61 -9.79
C ILE A 2 0.96 -35.86 -8.95
N ASN A 3 1.92 -35.84 -8.02
CA ASN A 3 2.15 -36.92 -7.07
C ASN A 3 1.02 -36.91 -6.03
N LEU A 4 -0.09 -37.60 -6.33
CA LEU A 4 -1.08 -37.95 -5.32
C LEU A 4 -0.71 -39.31 -4.70
N PRO A 5 -0.80 -39.46 -3.38
CA PRO A 5 -0.66 -40.75 -2.72
C PRO A 5 -1.78 -41.68 -3.19
N ILE A 6 -1.41 -42.85 -3.73
CA ILE A 6 -2.29 -43.81 -4.41
C ILE A 6 -3.21 -44.54 -3.42
N ASP A 7 -2.83 -44.54 -2.15
CA ASP A 7 -3.45 -45.25 -1.04
C ASP A 7 -4.48 -44.42 -0.27
N VAL A 8 -4.69 -43.15 -0.63
CA VAL A 8 -5.66 -42.27 0.04
C VAL A 8 -6.91 -42.13 -0.82
N THR A 9 -8.03 -42.61 -0.29
CA THR A 9 -9.33 -42.46 -0.95
C THR A 9 -9.83 -41.02 -0.82
N ALA A 10 -10.60 -40.54 -1.81
CA ALA A 10 -11.13 -39.18 -1.82
C ALA A 10 -11.85 -38.81 -0.52
N ASN A 11 -12.61 -39.75 0.05
CA ASN A 11 -13.33 -39.55 1.32
C ASN A 11 -12.39 -39.28 2.51
N GLN A 12 -11.20 -39.90 2.55
CA GLN A 12 -10.23 -39.66 3.62
C GLN A 12 -9.61 -38.27 3.53
N ILE A 13 -9.46 -37.72 2.33
CA ILE A 13 -8.94 -36.36 2.09
C ILE A 13 -9.97 -35.32 2.54
N PHE A 14 -11.23 -35.49 2.14
CA PHE A 14 -12.28 -34.50 2.42
C PHE A 14 -12.77 -34.56 3.87
N ASN A 15 -12.73 -35.73 4.51
CA ASN A 15 -13.19 -35.91 5.88
C ASN A 15 -12.05 -35.85 6.91
N ALA A 16 -10.81 -35.53 6.49
CA ALA A 16 -9.71 -35.37 7.42
C ALA A 16 -10.02 -34.28 8.45
N PRO A 17 -9.83 -34.54 9.75
CA PRO A 17 -10.03 -33.53 10.79
C PRO A 17 -9.04 -32.39 10.56
N LYS A 18 -9.54 -31.20 10.25
CA LYS A 18 -8.72 -30.00 10.08
C LYS A 18 -7.91 -29.80 11.36
N SER A 19 -6.58 -29.71 11.24
CA SER A 19 -5.74 -29.44 12.40
C SER A 19 -6.24 -28.16 13.06
N LYS A 20 -6.52 -28.24 14.38
CA LYS A 20 -6.83 -27.08 15.21
C LYS A 20 -5.53 -26.34 15.54
N ASP A 21 -4.69 -26.10 14.54
CA ASP A 21 -3.56 -25.20 14.75
C ASP A 21 -4.17 -23.82 15.00
N PRO A 22 -4.00 -23.26 16.21
CA PRO A 22 -4.40 -21.89 16.45
C PRO A 22 -3.53 -21.09 15.49
N LYS A 23 -4.13 -20.58 14.41
CA LYS A 23 -3.48 -19.57 13.60
C LYS A 23 -3.14 -18.46 14.57
N THR A 24 -1.88 -18.41 15.01
CA THR A 24 -1.28 -17.23 15.63
C THR A 24 -1.40 -16.15 14.57
N LYS A 25 -2.54 -15.46 14.57
CA LYS A 25 -2.70 -14.16 13.94
C LYS A 25 -1.69 -13.32 14.69
N ARG A 26 -0.46 -13.24 14.18
CA ARG A 26 0.48 -12.23 14.63
C ARG A 26 -0.30 -10.91 14.52
N PRO A 27 -0.52 -10.16 15.60
CA PRO A 27 -1.13 -8.85 15.49
C PRO A 27 -0.12 -7.99 14.73
N MET A 28 -0.26 -7.98 13.41
CA MET A 28 0.44 -7.03 12.58
C MET A 28 -0.17 -5.67 12.93
N SER A 29 0.67 -4.73 13.37
CA SER A 29 0.24 -3.41 13.81
C SER A 29 -0.88 -2.88 12.90
N GLU A 30 -1.99 -2.49 13.51
CA GLU A 30 -3.21 -2.04 12.81
C GLU A 30 -2.99 -0.68 12.11
N GLU A 31 -1.88 -0.01 12.44
CA GLU A 31 -1.52 1.30 11.94
C GLU A 31 -0.97 1.21 10.52
N GLY A 32 -1.78 1.64 9.56
CA GLY A 32 -1.38 1.78 8.15
C GLY A 32 -1.76 0.62 7.22
N GLN A 33 -2.58 -0.35 7.67
CA GLN A 33 -3.07 -1.38 6.76
C GLN A 33 -4.20 -0.84 5.87
N HIS A 34 -3.97 -0.86 4.56
CA HIS A 34 -4.96 -0.50 3.58
C HIS A 34 -5.86 -1.69 3.29
N TYR A 35 -6.99 -1.78 4.01
CA TYR A 35 -8.05 -2.72 3.73
C TYR A 35 -9.40 -2.01 3.58
N GLN A 36 -10.37 -2.70 2.97
CA GLN A 36 -11.73 -2.19 2.84
C GLN A 36 -12.53 -2.46 4.10
N GLU A 37 -13.19 -1.43 4.61
CA GLU A 37 -14.19 -1.54 5.66
C GLU A 37 -15.50 -0.89 5.22
N LYS A 38 -16.59 -1.19 5.92
CA LYS A 38 -17.85 -0.46 5.73
C LYS A 38 -17.72 0.95 6.31
N ILE A 39 -18.38 1.90 5.68
CA ILE A 39 -18.48 3.27 6.18
C ILE A 39 -19.12 3.23 7.58
N PRO A 40 -18.47 3.79 8.61
CA PRO A 40 -19.02 3.83 9.95
C PRO A 40 -20.31 4.66 9.97
N LEU A 41 -21.34 4.11 10.60
CA LEU A 41 -22.61 4.82 10.76
C LEU A 41 -22.51 5.80 11.92
N PRO A 42 -23.02 7.04 11.78
CA PRO A 42 -23.17 7.92 12.92
C PRO A 42 -24.09 7.29 13.98
N PRO A 43 -23.87 7.60 15.28
CA PRO A 43 -24.79 7.19 16.32
C PRO A 43 -26.19 7.73 15.98
N LEU A 44 -27.23 6.89 16.10
CA LEU A 44 -28.64 7.12 15.72
C LEU A 44 -29.04 6.74 14.28
N TYR A 45 -28.11 6.43 13.38
CA TYR A 45 -28.46 6.00 12.02
C TYR A 45 -28.61 4.47 11.93
N LYS A 46 -29.79 4.01 11.50
CA LYS A 46 -30.08 2.57 11.25
C LYS A 46 -29.87 2.14 9.81
N ARG A 47 -29.85 3.08 8.86
CA ARG A 47 -29.74 2.80 7.43
C ARG A 47 -28.29 2.85 6.97
N ASN A 48 -27.90 1.92 6.10
CA ASN A 48 -26.59 1.93 5.47
C ASN A 48 -26.40 3.20 4.64
N ILE A 49 -25.24 3.86 4.82
CA ILE A 49 -24.87 5.03 4.04
C ILE A 49 -24.23 4.56 2.74
N LEU A 50 -24.74 5.06 1.62
CA LEU A 50 -24.22 4.83 0.28
C LEU A 50 -23.60 6.15 -0.20
N GLN A 51 -22.33 6.12 -0.59
CA GLN A 51 -21.65 7.28 -1.18
C GLN A 51 -21.00 6.94 -2.52
N ASN A 52 -20.64 7.96 -3.29
CA ASN A 52 -20.07 7.76 -4.62
C ASN A 52 -18.63 7.26 -4.55
N CYS A 53 -18.31 6.24 -5.35
CA CYS A 53 -16.94 5.75 -5.50
C CYS A 53 -16.08 6.79 -6.23
N LYS A 54 -14.97 7.20 -5.61
CA LYS A 54 -14.04 8.20 -6.14
C LYS A 54 -13.47 7.79 -7.51
N MET A 55 -13.08 6.53 -7.66
CA MET A 55 -12.51 6.01 -8.90
C MET A 55 -13.52 5.95 -10.04
N CYS A 56 -14.77 5.56 -9.74
CA CYS A 56 -15.83 5.57 -10.74
C CYS A 56 -16.14 7.00 -11.18
N THR A 57 -16.24 7.94 -10.24
CA THR A 57 -16.48 9.36 -10.55
C THR A 57 -15.39 9.93 -11.45
N LYS A 58 -14.12 9.55 -11.24
CA LYS A 58 -13.00 9.93 -12.12
C LYS A 58 -13.13 9.37 -13.54
N LYS A 59 -13.74 8.20 -13.69
CA LYS A 59 -14.08 7.58 -14.99
C LYS A 59 -15.41 8.09 -15.56
N HIS A 60 -15.98 9.19 -15.02
CA HIS A 60 -17.29 9.73 -15.36
C HIS A 60 -18.47 8.74 -15.18
N VAL A 61 -18.29 7.69 -14.36
CA VAL A 61 -19.34 6.73 -14.02
C VAL A 61 -19.81 6.97 -12.59
N ARG A 62 -21.12 7.05 -12.36
CA ARG A 62 -21.68 7.15 -11.00
C ARG A 62 -22.00 5.76 -10.47
N LYS A 63 -21.17 5.26 -9.55
CA LYS A 63 -21.45 4.07 -8.75
C LYS A 63 -21.41 4.41 -7.27
N GLN A 64 -22.41 3.94 -6.54
CA GLN A 64 -22.46 4.07 -5.09
C GLN A 64 -21.80 2.87 -4.41
N THR A 65 -21.19 3.09 -3.25
CA THR A 65 -20.49 2.11 -2.42
C THR A 65 -20.79 2.37 -0.95
N GLN A 66 -20.78 1.30 -0.15
CA GLN A 66 -20.83 1.36 1.31
C GLN A 66 -19.44 1.15 1.93
N TYR A 67 -18.40 1.08 1.10
CA TYR A 67 -17.06 0.71 1.50
C TYR A 67 -16.09 1.88 1.37
N GLN A 68 -15.17 1.96 2.32
CA GLN A 68 -14.06 2.89 2.33
C GLN A 68 -12.75 2.16 2.66
N CYS A 69 -11.61 2.72 2.25
CA CYS A 69 -10.33 2.27 2.77
C CYS A 69 -10.17 2.73 4.23
N LYS A 70 -9.80 1.82 5.15
CA LYS A 70 -9.56 2.16 6.57
C LYS A 70 -8.52 3.26 6.75
N ALA A 71 -7.39 3.11 6.07
CA ALA A 71 -6.25 4.01 6.22
C ALA A 71 -6.45 5.34 5.50
N CYS A 72 -7.07 5.34 4.31
CA CYS A 72 -7.23 6.57 3.51
C CYS A 72 -8.56 7.31 3.74
N ASN A 73 -9.57 6.65 4.33
CA ASN A 73 -10.96 7.13 4.37
C ASN A 73 -11.53 7.49 2.99
N VAL A 74 -11.08 6.80 1.94
CA VAL A 74 -11.53 7.02 0.56
C VAL A 74 -12.58 5.99 0.16
N LEU A 75 -13.68 6.49 -0.39
CA LEU A 75 -14.84 5.73 -0.84
C LEU A 75 -14.55 5.03 -2.16
N LEU A 76 -14.53 3.70 -2.13
CA LEU A 76 -14.14 2.86 -3.26
C LEU A 76 -15.10 1.68 -3.38
N CYS A 77 -15.38 1.25 -4.60
CA CYS A 77 -16.10 -0.01 -4.82
C CYS A 77 -15.26 -1.19 -4.30
N PRO A 78 -15.91 -2.26 -3.82
CA PRO A 78 -15.21 -3.51 -3.52
C PRO A 78 -14.58 -4.10 -4.78
N GLY A 79 -13.35 -4.64 -4.65
CA GLY A 79 -12.59 -5.24 -5.75
C GLY A 79 -11.80 -4.22 -6.58
N SER A 80 -12.05 -4.17 -7.89
CA SER A 80 -11.15 -3.50 -8.85
C SER A 80 -10.85 -2.02 -8.55
N CYS A 81 -11.85 -1.24 -8.14
CA CYS A 81 -11.62 0.18 -7.84
C CYS A 81 -10.71 0.39 -6.63
N PHE A 82 -10.72 -0.54 -5.69
CA PHE A 82 -9.84 -0.50 -4.52
C PHE A 82 -8.42 -0.87 -4.89
N GLU A 83 -8.24 -1.95 -5.65
CA GLU A 83 -6.94 -2.39 -6.16
C GLU A 83 -6.30 -1.33 -7.06
N ASP A 84 -7.05 -0.77 -8.02
CA ASP A 84 -6.61 0.33 -8.89
C ASP A 84 -6.17 1.56 -8.07
N TYR A 85 -6.91 1.88 -7.02
CA TYR A 85 -6.60 3.03 -6.17
C TYR A 85 -5.34 2.76 -5.33
N MET A 86 -5.20 1.57 -4.76
CA MET A 86 -4.02 1.24 -3.98
C MET A 86 -2.77 1.16 -4.85
N THR A 87 -2.84 0.56 -6.04
CA THR A 87 -1.70 0.53 -6.97
C THR A 87 -1.28 1.92 -7.42
N SER A 88 -2.24 2.82 -7.69
CA SER A 88 -1.94 4.21 -8.08
C SER A 88 -1.44 5.10 -6.94
N VAL A 89 -1.89 4.89 -5.70
CA VAL A 89 -1.52 5.72 -4.54
C VAL A 89 -0.28 5.19 -3.81
N HIS A 90 -0.11 3.86 -3.68
CA HIS A 90 1.05 3.24 -3.03
C HIS A 90 2.32 3.26 -3.86
N HIS A 91 2.26 3.70 -5.12
CA HIS A 91 3.46 4.01 -5.88
C HIS A 91 4.29 5.18 -5.28
N HIS A 92 3.80 5.81 -4.21
CA HIS A 92 4.52 6.83 -3.44
C HIS A 92 5.11 6.37 -2.10
N ILE A 93 5.02 5.07 -1.71
CA ILE A 93 5.94 4.51 -0.70
C ILE A 93 7.29 4.19 -1.37
N ASN A 94 7.83 5.21 -2.03
CA ASN A 94 9.25 5.36 -2.32
C ASN A 94 9.68 6.75 -1.84
N LEU A 95 9.21 7.14 -0.64
CA LEU A 95 9.72 8.29 0.12
C LEU A 95 11.22 8.17 0.44
N ASN A 96 11.85 7.03 0.12
CA ASN A 96 13.30 6.86 0.17
C ASN A 96 14.05 7.52 -1.02
N GLN A 97 13.37 7.89 -2.12
CA GLN A 97 14.04 8.54 -3.26
C GLN A 97 14.26 10.05 -3.09
N ARG A 98 13.36 10.77 -2.40
CA ARG A 98 13.52 12.23 -2.22
C ARG A 98 14.69 12.59 -1.28
N ASN A 99 14.94 11.77 -0.26
CA ASN A 99 16.04 11.98 0.68
C ASN A 99 17.41 11.67 0.03
N GLN A 100 17.47 10.67 -0.85
CA GLN A 100 18.68 10.34 -1.63
C GLN A 100 19.06 11.48 -2.59
N ILE A 101 18.08 12.06 -3.30
CA ILE A 101 18.33 13.15 -4.26
C ILE A 101 18.84 14.41 -3.54
N SER A 102 18.27 14.76 -2.38
CA SER A 102 18.72 15.92 -1.59
C SER A 102 20.12 15.74 -1.01
N ALA A 103 20.53 14.52 -0.65
CA ALA A 103 21.86 14.26 -0.14
C ALA A 103 22.92 14.32 -1.25
N MET A 104 22.62 13.76 -2.43
CA MET A 104 23.54 13.79 -3.58
C MET A 104 23.79 15.22 -4.10
N THR A 105 22.77 16.08 -4.14
CA THR A 105 22.94 17.48 -4.57
C THR A 105 23.81 18.29 -3.60
N MET A 106 23.68 18.07 -2.29
CA MET A 106 24.53 18.73 -1.29
C MET A 106 26.00 18.29 -1.41
N ILE A 107 26.26 17.01 -1.64
CA ILE A 107 27.64 16.50 -1.81
C ILE A 107 28.29 17.08 -3.07
N LEU A 108 27.56 17.16 -4.19
CA LEU A 108 28.08 17.75 -5.44
C LEU A 108 28.43 19.23 -5.27
N LEU A 109 27.59 20.01 -4.57
CA LEU A 109 27.90 21.41 -4.27
C LEU A 109 29.17 21.55 -3.42
N ILE A 110 29.33 20.74 -2.38
CA ILE A 110 30.53 20.76 -1.53
C ILE A 110 31.79 20.46 -2.35
N LEU A 111 31.76 19.44 -3.22
CA LEU A 111 32.90 19.09 -4.07
C LEU A 111 33.24 20.20 -5.08
N THR A 112 32.24 20.89 -5.65
CA THR A 112 32.51 22.04 -6.53
C THR A 112 33.17 23.20 -5.80
N ILE A 113 32.77 23.48 -4.56
CA ILE A 113 33.38 24.54 -3.73
C ILE A 113 34.84 24.18 -3.40
N ILE A 114 35.12 22.93 -3.03
CA ILE A 114 36.48 22.46 -2.73
C ILE A 114 37.38 22.59 -3.97
N ASN A 115 36.90 22.16 -5.15
CA ASN A 115 37.67 22.26 -6.39
C ASN A 115 37.94 23.72 -6.79
N LEU A 116 36.98 24.63 -6.59
CA LEU A 116 37.18 26.06 -6.83
C LEU A 116 38.20 26.67 -5.87
N ALA A 117 38.14 26.30 -4.58
CA ALA A 117 39.11 26.77 -3.59
C ALA A 117 40.54 26.31 -3.93
N ASN A 118 40.72 25.04 -4.33
CA ASN A 118 42.02 24.51 -4.74
C ASN A 118 42.56 25.24 -5.98
N ALA A 119 41.71 25.50 -6.99
CA ALA A 119 42.11 26.25 -8.18
C ALA A 119 42.54 27.69 -7.88
N LEU A 120 41.93 28.35 -6.89
CA LEU A 120 42.33 29.69 -6.45
C LEU A 120 43.67 29.66 -5.69
N VAL A 121 43.90 28.63 -4.87
CA VAL A 121 45.19 28.44 -4.18
C VAL A 121 46.32 28.23 -5.20
N ASP A 122 46.11 27.42 -6.23
CA ASP A 122 47.08 27.19 -7.30
C ASP A 122 47.39 28.45 -8.13
N HIS A 123 46.43 29.39 -8.21
CA HIS A 123 46.60 30.65 -8.93
C HIS A 123 47.21 31.77 -8.06
N CYS A 124 47.11 31.68 -6.73
CA CYS A 124 47.70 32.66 -5.81
C CYS A 124 49.12 32.29 -5.33
N PHE A 125 49.53 31.03 -5.44
CA PHE A 125 50.87 30.55 -5.03
C PHE A 125 51.85 30.34 -6.20
N LYS A 126 51.59 30.94 -7.36
CA LYS A 126 52.48 30.93 -8.52
C LYS A 126 53.08 32.31 -8.79
#